data_AF-G2SX72-F1
#
_entry.id   AF-G2SX72-F1
#
_cell.length_a   1.000
_cell.length_b   1.000
_cell.length_c   1.000
_cell.angle_alpha   90.00
_cell.angle_beta   90.00
_cell.angle_gamma   90.00
#
_symmetry.space_group_name_H-M   'P 1'
#
loop_
_entity.id
_entity.type
_entity.pdbx_description
1 polymer ?
#
loop_
_entity_poly.entity_id
_entity_poly.type
_entity_poly.pdbx_seq_one_letter_code
_entity_poly.pdbx_strand_id
1 'polypeptide(L)'
;MSQKQVAGWLKGITLSIAGMGLLFFGLVVPYLAWDMAVTYPDYAALRIPGILYGWGIAVFCYAILYQFWKVCVQIGRDNSFSGENARSFVVISRLAFVLAVVWFAGILFLAAKRALGPAFLIFMILLIFINVVIAVLAAALSHLIYKSYEMKQDAELTI
;
A
#
# COMPACT_ATOMS: atom_id res chain seq x y z
N MET A 1 -7.37 17.73 -20.44
CA MET A 1 -7.99 16.40 -20.27
C MET A 1 -9.21 16.54 -19.38
N SER A 2 -10.31 15.84 -19.66
CA SER A 2 -11.48 15.82 -18.77
C SER A 2 -11.18 15.01 -17.51
N GLN A 3 -11.73 15.39 -16.34
CA GLN A 3 -11.60 14.62 -15.10
C GLN A 3 -12.06 13.16 -15.25
N LYS A 4 -13.04 12.90 -16.13
CA LYS A 4 -13.49 11.54 -16.47
C LYS A 4 -12.40 10.72 -17.17
N GLN A 5 -11.62 11.34 -18.05
CA GLN A 5 -10.50 10.66 -18.72
C GLN A 5 -9.41 10.34 -17.71
N VAL A 6 -9.03 11.30 -16.86
CA VAL A 6 -8.02 11.10 -15.80
C VAL A 6 -8.43 9.98 -14.85
N ALA A 7 -9.69 9.98 -14.40
CA ALA A 7 -10.23 8.91 -13.56
C ALA A 7 -10.19 7.54 -14.27
N GLY A 8 -10.45 7.49 -15.58
CA GLY A 8 -10.31 6.28 -16.38
C GLY A 8 -8.89 5.72 -16.38
N TRP A 9 -7.90 6.58 -16.64
CA TRP A 9 -6.48 6.20 -16.59
C TRP A 9 -6.05 5.70 -15.20
N LEU A 10 -6.44 6.42 -14.14
CA LEU A 10 -6.10 6.03 -12.76
C LEU A 10 -6.71 4.68 -12.38
N LYS A 11 -7.97 4.43 -12.77
CA LYS A 11 -8.63 3.13 -12.57
C LYS A 11 -7.92 2.02 -13.34
N GLY A 12 -7.53 2.29 -14.59
CA GLY A 12 -6.76 1.34 -15.40
C GLY A 12 -5.45 0.95 -14.72
N ILE A 13 -4.66 1.93 -14.27
CA ILE A 13 -3.41 1.68 -13.55
C ILE A 13 -3.67 0.90 -12.24
N THR A 14 -4.72 1.26 -11.51
CA THR A 14 -5.08 0.57 -10.25
C THR A 14 -5.38 -0.91 -10.48
N LEU A 15 -6.14 -1.23 -11.54
CA LEU A 15 -6.44 -2.62 -11.91
C LEU A 15 -5.19 -3.38 -12.38
N SER A 16 -4.32 -2.74 -13.15
CA SER A 16 -3.06 -3.34 -13.58
C SER A 16 -2.16 -3.67 -12.39
N ILE A 17 -2.02 -2.75 -11.43
CA ILE A 17 -1.26 -2.98 -10.19
C ILE A 17 -1.90 -4.10 -9.36
N ALA A 18 -3.23 -4.12 -9.25
CA ALA A 18 -3.96 -5.18 -8.55
C ALA A 18 -3.71 -6.57 -9.18
N GLY A 19 -3.69 -6.64 -10.51
CA GLY A 19 -3.40 -7.88 -11.25
C GLY A 19 -1.95 -8.33 -11.09
N MET A 20 -0.99 -7.41 -11.22
CA MET A 20 0.42 -7.71 -10.98
C MET A 20 0.68 -8.15 -9.54
N GLY A 21 0.03 -7.50 -8.57
CA GLY A 21 0.08 -7.88 -7.17
C GLY A 21 -0.45 -9.30 -6.94
N LEU A 22 -1.54 -9.68 -7.62
CA LEU A 22 -2.13 -11.01 -7.47
C LEU A 22 -1.16 -12.11 -7.93
N LEU A 23 -0.52 -11.89 -9.08
CA LEU A 23 0.50 -12.80 -9.60
C LEU A 23 1.72 -12.85 -8.68
N PHE A 24 2.16 -11.70 -8.16
CA PHE A 24 3.28 -11.63 -7.23
C PHE A 24 3.00 -12.39 -5.92
N PHE A 25 1.89 -12.11 -5.25
CA PHE A 25 1.54 -12.75 -3.98
C PHE A 25 1.07 -14.21 -4.15
N GLY A 26 0.49 -14.55 -5.30
CA GLY A 26 -0.01 -15.90 -5.59
C GLY A 26 1.05 -16.86 -6.13
N LEU A 27 2.04 -16.38 -6.89
CA LEU A 27 3.05 -17.22 -7.54
C LEU A 27 4.45 -16.94 -7.01
N VAL A 28 4.88 -15.68 -7.01
CA VAL A 28 6.26 -15.32 -6.67
C VAL A 28 6.56 -15.52 -5.19
N VAL A 29 5.65 -15.11 -4.30
CA VAL A 29 5.84 -15.29 -2.84
C VAL A 29 5.91 -16.77 -2.45
N PRO A 30 4.97 -17.65 -2.86
CA PRO A 30 5.08 -19.09 -2.58
C PRO A 30 6.32 -19.73 -3.20
N TYR A 31 6.69 -19.34 -4.43
CA TYR A 31 7.90 -19.82 -5.09
C TYR A 31 9.15 -19.43 -4.31
N LEU A 32 9.29 -18.16 -3.91
CA LEU A 32 10.45 -17.69 -3.15
C LEU A 32 10.55 -18.39 -1.78
N ALA A 33 9.41 -18.60 -1.11
CA ALA A 33 9.37 -19.33 0.15
C ALA A 33 9.74 -20.81 -0.02
N TRP A 34 9.39 -21.43 -1.15
CA TRP A 34 9.81 -22.79 -1.50
C TRP A 34 11.32 -22.85 -1.79
N ASP A 35 11.80 -21.96 -2.65
CA ASP A 35 13.22 -21.86 -3.04
C ASP A 35 14.13 -21.65 -1.83
N MET A 36 13.75 -20.77 -0.90
CA MET A 36 14.47 -20.56 0.36
C MET A 36 14.48 -21.81 1.25
N ALA A 37 13.39 -22.58 1.27
CA ALA A 37 13.30 -23.80 2.07
C ALA A 37 14.16 -24.95 1.51
N VAL A 38 14.32 -25.02 0.18
CA VAL A 38 15.19 -25.99 -0.48
C VAL A 38 16.66 -25.60 -0.37
N THR A 39 16.96 -24.31 -0.59
CA THR A 39 18.34 -23.78 -0.55
C THR A 39 18.91 -23.78 0.87
N TYR A 40 18.05 -23.51 1.87
CA TYR A 40 18.43 -23.48 3.28
C TYR A 40 17.52 -24.39 4.10
N PRO A 41 17.84 -25.71 4.18
CA PRO A 41 17.01 -26.70 4.87
C PRO A 41 16.75 -26.36 6.35
N ASP A 42 17.73 -25.73 7.01
CA ASP A 42 17.63 -25.28 8.40
C ASP A 42 16.50 -24.24 8.62
N TYR A 43 16.09 -23.55 7.57
CA TYR A 43 15.01 -22.55 7.57
C TYR A 43 13.74 -23.04 6.88
N ALA A 44 13.64 -24.32 6.50
CA ALA A 44 12.46 -24.85 5.80
C ALA A 44 11.15 -24.67 6.59
N ALA A 45 11.23 -24.67 7.93
CA ALA A 45 10.09 -24.39 8.81
C ALA A 45 9.54 -22.96 8.66
N LEU A 46 10.33 -22.00 8.15
CA LEU A 46 9.90 -20.61 7.88
C LEU A 46 9.09 -20.46 6.60
N ARG A 47 8.99 -21.49 5.76
CA ARG A 47 8.24 -21.43 4.50
C ARG A 47 6.78 -21.04 4.71
N ILE A 48 6.05 -21.78 5.53
CA ILE A 48 4.62 -21.53 5.77
C ILE A 48 4.42 -20.17 6.45
N PRO A 49 5.16 -19.83 7.55
CA PRO A 49 5.12 -18.49 8.13
C PRO A 49 5.43 -17.37 7.13
N GLY A 50 6.42 -17.56 6.24
CA GLY A 50 6.81 -16.59 5.22
C GLY A 50 5.72 -16.32 4.19
N ILE A 51 5.03 -17.37 3.73
CA ILE A 51 3.88 -17.24 2.82
C ILE A 51 2.73 -16.50 3.51
N LEU A 52 2.37 -16.91 4.73
CA LEU A 52 1.31 -16.25 5.50
C LEU A 52 1.63 -14.78 5.77
N TYR A 53 2.89 -14.47 6.07
CA TYR A 53 3.37 -13.11 6.24
C TYR A 53 3.23 -12.29 4.95
N GLY A 54 3.63 -12.85 3.80
CA GLY A 54 3.45 -12.22 2.49
C GLY A 54 1.98 -11.99 2.13
N TRP A 55 1.10 -12.95 2.44
CA TRP A 55 -0.35 -12.79 2.24
C TRP A 55 -0.96 -11.75 3.19
N GLY A 56 -0.47 -11.64 4.42
CA GLY A 56 -0.84 -10.57 5.33
C GLY A 56 -0.54 -9.20 4.73
N ILE A 57 0.68 -9.02 4.19
CA ILE A 57 1.06 -7.80 3.45
C ILE A 57 0.14 -7.56 2.25
N ALA A 58 -0.21 -8.62 1.49
CA ALA A 58 -1.12 -8.52 0.36
C ALA A 58 -2.46 -7.90 0.76
N VAL A 59 -3.06 -8.35 1.87
CA VAL A 59 -4.34 -7.82 2.38
C VAL A 59 -4.25 -6.30 2.61
N PHE A 60 -3.18 -5.82 3.24
CA PHE A 60 -2.99 -4.37 3.46
C PHE A 60 -2.78 -3.61 2.13
N CYS A 61 -2.02 -4.17 1.19
CA CYS A 61 -1.84 -3.57 -0.14
C CYS A 61 -3.18 -3.44 -0.89
N TYR A 62 -4.02 -4.48 -0.88
CA TYR A 62 -5.34 -4.43 -1.49
C TYR A 62 -6.29 -3.47 -0.77
N ALA A 63 -6.19 -3.34 0.55
CA ALA A 63 -6.93 -2.34 1.30
C ALA A 63 -6.54 -0.91 0.89
N ILE A 64 -5.26 -0.64 0.64
CA ILE A 64 -4.78 0.64 0.09
C ILE A 64 -5.35 0.87 -1.32
N LEU A 65 -5.26 -0.12 -2.21
CA LEU A 65 -5.80 -0.03 -3.57
C LEU A 65 -7.31 0.22 -3.58
N TYR A 66 -8.06 -0.40 -2.66
CA TYR A 66 -9.49 -0.17 -2.52
C TYR A 66 -9.81 1.28 -2.13
N GLN A 67 -9.07 1.86 -1.18
CA GLN A 67 -9.26 3.26 -0.83
C GLN A 67 -8.88 4.20 -1.98
N PHE A 68 -7.81 3.87 -2.72
CA PHE A 68 -7.42 4.64 -3.89
C PHE A 68 -8.47 4.55 -5.01
N TRP A 69 -9.10 3.39 -5.19
CA TRP A 69 -10.21 3.21 -6.13
C TRP A 69 -11.39 4.13 -5.81
N LYS A 70 -11.75 4.25 -4.52
CA LYS A 70 -12.79 5.19 -4.09
C LYS A 70 -12.46 6.63 -4.48
N VAL A 71 -11.22 7.05 -4.28
CA VAL A 71 -10.75 8.38 -4.73
C VAL A 71 -10.90 8.55 -6.24
N CYS A 72 -10.51 7.54 -7.03
CA CYS A 72 -10.65 7.57 -8.48
C CYS A 72 -12.12 7.66 -8.93
N VAL A 73 -13.04 7.01 -8.22
CA VAL A 73 -14.48 7.10 -8.50
C VAL A 73 -14.99 8.52 -8.27
N GLN A 74 -14.54 9.21 -7.21
CA GLN A 74 -14.95 10.57 -6.90
C GLN A 74 -14.39 11.60 -7.88
N ILE A 75 -13.12 11.44 -8.29
CA ILE A 75 -12.53 12.26 -9.36
C ILE A 75 -13.35 12.11 -10.66
N GLY A 76 -13.80 10.90 -10.98
CA GLY A 76 -14.65 10.68 -12.16
C GLY A 76 -16.04 11.33 -12.08
N ARG A 77 -16.50 11.68 -10.88
CA ARG A 77 -17.75 12.40 -10.61
C ARG A 77 -17.56 13.92 -10.51
N ASP A 78 -16.39 14.43 -10.90
CA ASP A 78 -16.00 15.84 -10.75
C ASP A 78 -15.91 16.31 -9.28
N ASN A 79 -15.92 15.37 -8.33
CA ASN A 79 -15.86 15.63 -6.90
C ASN A 79 -14.46 15.31 -6.34
N SER A 80 -13.44 15.92 -6.95
CA SER A 80 -12.04 15.64 -6.62
C SER A 80 -11.62 16.15 -5.23
N PHE A 81 -12.20 17.27 -4.78
CA PHE A 81 -11.92 17.89 -3.47
C PHE A 81 -13.09 17.69 -2.52
N SER A 82 -13.16 16.50 -1.92
CA SER A 82 -14.23 16.09 -1.01
C SER A 82 -13.65 15.65 0.33
N GLY A 83 -14.45 15.80 1.40
CA GLY A 83 -14.12 15.22 2.70
C GLY A 83 -13.94 13.70 2.67
N GLU A 84 -14.64 13.01 1.75
CA GLU A 84 -14.50 11.56 1.56
C GLU A 84 -13.15 11.16 0.95
N ASN A 85 -12.63 11.94 0.00
CA ASN A 85 -11.29 11.74 -0.56
C ASN A 85 -10.23 12.02 0.49
N ALA A 86 -10.35 13.10 1.26
CA ALA A 86 -9.45 13.39 2.37
C ALA A 86 -9.41 12.22 3.35
N ARG A 87 -10.58 11.73 3.81
CA ARG A 87 -10.66 10.57 4.72
C ARG A 87 -10.02 9.32 4.11
N SER A 88 -10.21 9.08 2.81
CA SER A 88 -9.62 7.93 2.12
C SER A 88 -8.07 8.01 2.13
N PHE A 89 -7.50 9.21 1.93
CA PHE A 89 -6.05 9.43 2.04
C PHE A 89 -5.51 9.29 3.46
N VAL A 90 -6.26 9.68 4.50
CA VAL A 90 -5.89 9.35 5.90
C VAL A 90 -5.80 7.85 6.11
N VAL A 91 -6.76 7.09 5.59
CA VAL A 91 -6.74 5.62 5.73
C VAL A 91 -5.58 5.01 4.96
N ILE A 92 -5.31 5.47 3.73
CA ILE A 92 -4.12 5.06 2.96
C ILE A 92 -2.84 5.33 3.77
N SER A 93 -2.73 6.52 4.37
CA SER A 93 -1.57 6.89 5.18
C SER A 93 -1.36 5.95 6.36
N ARG A 94 -2.43 5.66 7.12
CA ARG A 94 -2.39 4.75 8.26
C ARG A 94 -2.03 3.32 7.83
N LEU A 95 -2.62 2.82 6.75
CA LEU A 95 -2.33 1.48 6.22
C LEU A 95 -0.87 1.36 5.77
N ALA A 96 -0.33 2.36 5.07
CA ALA A 96 1.07 2.40 4.67
C ALA A 96 2.01 2.43 5.88
N PHE A 97 1.68 3.20 6.92
CA PHE A 97 2.44 3.20 8.16
C PHE A 97 2.40 1.83 8.87
N VAL A 98 1.23 1.18 8.94
CA VAL A 98 1.11 -0.18 9.47
C VAL A 98 1.97 -1.16 8.68
N LEU A 99 1.99 -1.07 7.34
CA LEU A 99 2.87 -1.89 6.51
C LEU A 99 4.36 -1.66 6.82
N ALA A 100 4.79 -0.42 7.05
CA ALA A 100 6.16 -0.13 7.46
C ALA A 100 6.51 -0.83 8.80
N VAL A 101 5.59 -0.80 9.77
CA VAL A 101 5.77 -1.50 11.06
C VAL A 101 5.79 -3.02 10.88
N VAL A 102 4.93 -3.57 10.03
CA VAL A 102 4.91 -5.00 9.69
C VAL A 102 6.25 -5.42 9.10
N TRP A 103 6.76 -4.68 8.11
CA TRP A 103 8.09 -4.92 7.52
C TRP A 103 9.21 -4.86 8.56
N PHE A 104 9.17 -3.89 9.46
CA PHE A 104 10.15 -3.78 10.55
C PHE A 104 10.07 -4.97 11.52
N ALA A 105 8.86 -5.42 11.88
CA ALA A 105 8.68 -6.61 12.71
C ALA A 105 9.23 -7.87 12.01
N GLY A 106 9.08 -7.97 10.69
CA GLY A 106 9.69 -9.03 9.89
C GLY A 106 11.22 -9.04 9.97
N ILE A 107 11.87 -7.87 9.94
CA ILE A 107 13.33 -7.74 10.14
C ILE A 107 13.72 -8.28 11.51
N LEU A 108 13.04 -7.84 12.58
CA LEU A 108 13.33 -8.29 13.95
C LEU A 108 13.17 -9.80 14.11
N PHE A 109 12.12 -10.37 13.54
CA PHE A 109 11.85 -11.80 13.58
C PHE A 109 12.94 -12.61 12.86
N LEU A 110 13.34 -12.20 11.66
CA LEU A 110 14.40 -12.89 10.90
C LEU A 110 15.78 -12.71 11.54
N ALA A 111 16.06 -11.54 12.12
CA ALA A 111 17.27 -11.29 12.88
C ALA A 111 17.36 -12.20 14.12
N ALA A 112 16.26 -12.37 14.86
CA ALA A 112 16.19 -13.27 16.00
C ALA A 112 16.42 -14.74 15.61
N LYS A 113 16.01 -15.14 14.40
CA LYS A 113 16.26 -16.47 13.82
C LYS A 113 17.63 -16.61 13.15
N ARG A 114 18.46 -15.55 13.13
CA ARG A 114 19.75 -15.48 12.40
C ARG A 114 19.63 -15.86 10.92
N ALA A 115 18.43 -15.73 10.36
CA ALA A 115 18.09 -16.07 8.97
C ALA A 115 18.12 -14.83 8.05
N LEU A 116 18.61 -13.70 8.55
CA LEU A 116 18.57 -12.43 7.84
C LEU A 116 19.85 -12.22 7.02
N GLY A 117 19.77 -12.50 5.72
CA GLY A 117 20.84 -12.20 4.78
C GLY A 117 20.94 -10.69 4.45
N PRO A 118 22.13 -10.19 4.10
CA PRO A 118 22.36 -8.76 3.85
C PRO A 118 21.51 -8.20 2.70
N ALA A 119 21.37 -8.96 1.60
CA ALA A 119 20.51 -8.56 0.48
C ALA A 119 19.04 -8.44 0.88
N PHE A 120 18.54 -9.39 1.69
CA PHE A 120 17.16 -9.39 2.16
C PHE A 120 16.88 -8.25 3.15
N LEU A 121 17.85 -7.94 4.02
CA LEU A 121 17.79 -6.78 4.91
C LEU A 121 17.65 -5.47 4.12
N ILE A 122 18.50 -5.24 3.12
CA ILE A 122 18.46 -4.03 2.28
C ILE A 122 17.10 -3.92 1.58
N PHE A 123 16.59 -5.02 1.03
CA PHE A 123 15.28 -5.08 0.40
C PHE A 123 14.15 -4.70 1.37
N MET A 124 14.13 -5.26 2.58
CA MET A 124 13.11 -4.94 3.58
C MET A 124 13.18 -3.47 4.05
N ILE A 125 14.39 -2.92 4.26
CA ILE A 125 14.57 -1.50 4.62
C ILE A 125 14.03 -0.59 3.52
N LEU A 126 14.29 -0.91 2.25
CA LEU A 126 13.78 -0.14 1.12
C LEU A 126 12.24 -0.13 1.10
N LEU A 127 11.60 -1.26 1.37
CA LEU A 127 10.14 -1.34 1.46
C LEU A 127 9.58 -0.55 2.65
N ILE A 128 10.25 -0.56 3.80
CA ILE A 128 9.88 0.30 4.94
C ILE A 128 9.91 1.77 4.51
N PHE A 129 11.01 2.20 3.87
CA PHE A 129 11.17 3.57 3.41
C PHE A 129 10.07 3.99 2.43
N ILE A 130 9.77 3.16 1.42
CA ILE A 130 8.69 3.40 0.46
C ILE A 130 7.35 3.56 1.17
N ASN A 131 7.04 2.69 2.14
CA ASN A 131 5.79 2.76 2.90
C ASN A 131 5.69 4.05 3.74
N VAL A 132 6.79 4.47 4.36
CA VAL A 132 6.84 5.75 5.10
C VAL A 132 6.62 6.93 4.16
N VAL A 133 7.25 6.94 2.98
CA VAL A 133 7.06 7.98 1.96
C VAL A 133 5.59 8.03 1.52
N ILE A 134 4.98 6.88 1.21
CA ILE A 134 3.54 6.81 0.86
C ILE A 134 2.68 7.34 2.01
N ALA A 135 3.00 6.97 3.25
CA ALA A 135 2.24 7.41 4.43
C ALA A 135 2.27 8.94 4.59
N VAL A 136 3.44 9.55 4.46
CA VAL A 136 3.62 11.01 4.58
C VAL A 136 2.93 11.74 3.42
N LEU A 137 3.11 11.28 2.19
CA LEU A 137 2.48 11.89 1.01
C LEU A 137 0.96 11.81 1.07
N ALA A 138 0.41 10.66 1.48
CA ALA A 138 -1.03 10.51 1.65
C ALA A 138 -1.59 11.40 2.77
N ALA A 139 -0.88 11.56 3.88
CA ALA A 139 -1.28 12.49 4.94
C ALA A 139 -1.26 13.94 4.47
N ALA A 140 -0.22 14.35 3.75
CA ALA A 140 -0.12 15.68 3.17
C ALA A 140 -1.24 15.95 2.15
N LEU A 141 -1.52 15.00 1.26
CA LEU A 141 -2.63 15.08 0.30
C LEU A 141 -3.98 15.18 1.00
N SER A 142 -4.21 14.38 2.05
CA SER A 142 -5.43 14.47 2.85
C SER A 142 -5.63 15.87 3.41
N HIS A 143 -4.59 16.46 3.99
CA HIS A 143 -4.68 17.79 4.59
C HIS A 143 -4.98 18.87 3.54
N LEU A 144 -4.30 18.81 2.38
CA LEU A 144 -4.55 19.73 1.26
C LEU A 144 -5.98 19.59 0.73
N ILE A 145 -6.46 18.36 0.50
CA ILE A 145 -7.81 18.10 -0.01
C ILE A 145 -8.87 18.60 0.98
N TYR A 146 -8.67 18.35 2.28
CA TYR A 146 -9.59 18.80 3.32
C TYR A 146 -9.68 20.33 3.37
N LYS A 147 -8.54 21.02 3.36
CA LYS A 147 -8.51 22.49 3.35
C LYS A 147 -9.19 23.07 2.11
N SER A 148 -8.95 22.50 0.94
CA SER A 148 -9.63 22.93 -0.30
C SER A 148 -11.14 22.64 -0.28
N TYR A 149 -11.56 21.57 0.39
CA TYR A 149 -12.97 21.24 0.58
C TYR A 149 -13.67 22.26 1.48
N GLU A 150 -13.09 22.62 2.63
CA GLU A 150 -13.66 23.65 3.53
C GLU A 150 -13.81 25.00 2.82
N MET A 151 -12.78 25.43 2.06
CA MET A 151 -12.84 26.68 1.30
C MET A 151 -13.98 26.70 0.27
N LYS A 152 -14.29 25.56 -0.36
CA LYS A 152 -15.42 25.47 -1.29
C LYS A 152 -16.75 25.57 -0.56
N GLN A 153 -16.86 24.91 0.59
CA GLN A 153 -18.08 24.89 1.39
C GLN A 153 -18.41 26.28 1.95
N ASP A 154 -17.41 27.02 2.44
CA ASP A 154 -17.60 28.39 2.93
C ASP A 154 -18.03 29.35 1.81
N ALA A 155 -17.48 29.18 0.60
CA ALA A 155 -17.85 29.98 -0.56
C ALA A 155 -19.31 29.74 -0.99
N GLU A 156 -19.81 28.50 -0.90
CA GLU A 156 -21.21 28.16 -1.19
C GLU A 156 -22.18 28.68 -0.13
N LEU A 157 -21.75 28.79 1.14
CA LEU A 157 -22.60 29.29 2.25
C LEU A 157 -22.72 30.81 2.32
N THR A 158 -21.87 31.55 1.60
CA THR A 158 -21.84 33.03 1.61
C THR A 158 -22.68 33.65 0.47
N ILE A 159 -23.23 32.81 -0.44
CA ILE A 159 -24.11 33.22 -1.55
C ILE A 159 -25.58 32.94 -1.14
#